data_AF-A0A3C0YTK8-F1
#
_entry.id   AF-A0A3C0YTK8-F1
#
_cell.length_a   1.000
_cell.length_b   1.000
_cell.length_c   1.000
_cell.angle_alpha   90.00
_cell.angle_beta   90.00
_cell.angle_gamma   90.00
#
_symmetry.space_group_name_H-M   'P 1'
#
loop_
_entity.id
_entity.type
_entity.pdbx_description
1 polymer ?
#
loop_
_entity_poly.entity_id
_entity_poly.type
_entity_poly.pdbx_seq_one_letter_code
_entity_poly.pdbx_strand_id
1 'polypeptide(L)'
;MKLHLNSLILTIVCLCLIPFSLATATVYQGSLQYTPPLPVGLNDGLMVTGPANQWTSYTVTMSWTVDDSVQNSPNPLYPVKYEYRFQHSGTQYGFSHIIIESSTNFTAGNITGVSGAIMDSVKLQTVLGGNPAMPENVYGIRFNPLTSGVIDWSFSFYSDRLPVWGDFYGRCGGAGGINSAYNQGFTISDVDPTAAPSNGSVANHILRPDTVVPEPAAMALFGLGGLLLSRKRKA
;
A
#
# COMPACT_ATOMS: atom_id res chain seq x y z
N MET A 1 -7.35 18.66 65.69
CA MET A 1 -6.18 18.30 64.86
C MET A 1 -6.47 17.00 64.10
N LYS A 2 -7.29 17.06 63.03
CA LYS A 2 -7.63 15.93 62.13
C LYS A 2 -8.30 16.54 60.91
N LEU A 3 -7.56 16.80 59.82
CA LEU A 3 -8.14 17.20 58.53
C LEU A 3 -7.09 17.27 57.40
N HIS A 4 -6.31 16.21 57.16
CA HIS A 4 -5.43 16.14 55.95
C HIS A 4 -5.25 14.72 55.40
N LEU A 5 -6.33 13.92 55.29
CA LEU A 5 -6.22 12.58 54.69
C LEU A 5 -7.17 12.30 53.50
N ASN A 6 -8.13 13.20 53.22
CA ASN A 6 -9.16 12.93 52.21
C ASN A 6 -8.85 13.48 50.80
N SER A 7 -7.78 14.25 50.62
CA SER A 7 -7.45 14.84 49.30
C SER A 7 -6.49 14.00 48.45
N LEU A 8 -5.90 12.93 48.99
CA LEU A 8 -4.90 12.12 48.26
C LEU A 8 -5.51 10.88 47.57
N ILE A 9 -6.70 10.45 47.97
CA ILE A 9 -7.36 9.26 47.39
C ILE A 9 -8.11 9.61 46.09
N LEU A 10 -8.46 10.87 45.88
CA LEU A 10 -9.23 11.30 44.70
C LEU A 10 -8.36 11.53 43.44
N THR A 11 -7.04 11.66 43.58
CA THR A 11 -6.15 11.94 42.43
C THR A 11 -5.71 10.68 41.68
N ILE A 12 -5.89 9.48 42.26
CA ILE A 12 -5.51 8.20 41.62
C ILE A 12 -6.67 7.62 40.79
N VAL A 13 -7.92 7.98 41.08
CA VAL A 13 -9.10 7.41 40.38
C VAL A 13 -9.41 8.14 39.06
N CYS A 14 -9.00 9.40 38.89
CA CYS A 14 -9.21 10.14 37.63
C CYS A 14 -8.23 9.81 36.50
N LEU A 15 -7.19 9.00 36.74
CA LEU A 15 -6.19 8.65 35.70
C LEU A 15 -6.57 7.40 34.87
N CYS A 16 -7.65 6.70 35.20
CA CYS A 16 -8.02 5.42 34.57
C CYS A 16 -9.18 5.51 33.55
N LEU A 17 -9.63 6.71 33.19
CA LEU A 17 -10.69 6.92 32.20
C LEU A 17 -10.18 7.72 31.00
N ILE A 18 -8.96 7.47 30.54
CA ILE A 18 -8.62 7.78 29.16
C ILE A 18 -9.29 6.68 28.34
N PRO A 19 -10.34 6.97 27.54
CA PRO A 19 -10.85 6.00 26.60
C PRO A 19 -9.70 5.68 25.65
N PHE A 20 -9.11 4.48 25.80
CA PHE A 20 -8.32 3.89 24.74
C PHE A 20 -9.31 3.72 23.58
N SER A 21 -9.24 4.64 22.61
CA SER A 21 -9.84 4.41 21.31
C SER A 21 -9.16 3.16 20.77
N LEU A 22 -9.88 2.04 20.83
CA LEU A 22 -9.49 0.83 20.12
C LEU A 22 -9.47 1.24 18.64
N ALA A 23 -8.30 1.29 18.03
CA ALA A 23 -8.16 1.48 16.60
C ALA A 23 -9.02 0.41 15.92
N THR A 24 -10.10 0.85 15.28
CA THR A 24 -11.00 -0.06 14.58
C THR A 24 -10.31 -0.54 13.32
N ALA A 25 -10.07 -1.85 13.29
CA ALA A 25 -9.73 -2.61 12.10
C ALA A 25 -10.59 -2.18 10.90
N THR A 26 -9.95 -1.71 9.83
CA THR A 26 -10.61 -1.28 8.60
C THR A 26 -10.03 -2.02 7.39
N VAL A 27 -10.92 -2.49 6.53
CA VAL A 27 -10.54 -3.10 5.25
C VAL A 27 -10.99 -2.16 4.15
N TYR A 28 -10.05 -1.75 3.30
CA TYR A 28 -10.27 -0.92 2.13
C TYR A 28 -10.14 -1.74 0.86
N GLN A 29 -11.06 -1.56 -0.09
CA GLN A 29 -11.06 -2.27 -1.36
C GLN A 29 -11.35 -1.32 -2.51
N GLY A 30 -10.72 -1.56 -3.65
CA GLY A 30 -10.98 -0.80 -4.87
C GLY A 30 -10.53 -1.53 -6.13
N SER A 31 -10.96 -1.02 -7.26
CA SER A 31 -10.53 -1.49 -8.57
C SER A 31 -10.56 -0.38 -9.61
N LEU A 32 -9.69 -0.49 -10.59
CA LEU A 32 -9.63 0.32 -11.80
C LEU A 32 -9.68 -0.62 -13.00
N GLN A 33 -10.36 -0.20 -14.05
CA GLN A 33 -10.53 -0.99 -15.26
C GLN A 33 -10.32 -0.12 -16.50
N TYR A 34 -9.74 -0.74 -17.53
CA TYR A 34 -9.82 -0.28 -18.91
C TYR A 34 -10.74 -1.21 -19.69
N THR A 35 -11.65 -0.63 -20.48
CA THR A 35 -12.57 -1.34 -21.34
C THR A 35 -12.23 -1.04 -22.80
N PRO A 36 -11.87 -2.05 -23.62
CA PRO A 36 -11.54 -1.83 -25.02
C PRO A 36 -12.77 -1.41 -25.84
N PRO A 37 -12.58 -0.78 -27.01
CA PRO A 37 -11.30 -0.48 -27.66
C PRO A 37 -10.72 0.90 -27.28
N LEU A 38 -9.51 1.19 -27.74
CA LEU A 38 -8.97 2.55 -27.74
C LEU A 38 -9.83 3.50 -28.60
N PRO A 39 -9.90 4.81 -28.27
CA PRO A 39 -9.20 5.49 -27.17
C PRO A 39 -9.80 5.17 -25.79
N VAL A 40 -8.98 5.31 -24.74
CA VAL A 40 -9.42 5.14 -23.34
C VAL A 40 -10.64 6.02 -23.06
N GLY A 41 -11.69 5.43 -22.50
CA GLY A 41 -12.93 6.13 -22.20
C GLY A 41 -12.80 7.03 -20.97
N LEU A 42 -13.68 8.04 -20.87
CA LEU A 42 -13.73 8.94 -19.70
C LEU A 42 -14.09 8.23 -18.39
N ASN A 43 -14.65 7.02 -18.47
CA ASN A 43 -15.04 6.21 -17.32
C ASN A 43 -14.03 5.09 -17.01
N ASP A 44 -12.98 4.95 -17.82
CA ASP A 44 -11.93 3.97 -17.54
C ASP A 44 -11.02 4.51 -16.43
N GLY A 45 -10.72 3.68 -15.44
CA GLY A 45 -9.79 4.02 -14.38
C GLY A 45 -8.32 3.80 -14.77
N LEU A 46 -8.07 3.14 -15.90
CA LEU A 46 -6.74 2.78 -16.37
C LEU A 46 -6.43 3.38 -17.75
N MET A 47 -5.21 3.85 -17.90
CA MET A 47 -4.58 4.06 -19.19
C MET A 47 -3.93 2.76 -19.63
N VAL A 48 -4.17 2.33 -20.88
CA VAL A 48 -3.55 1.14 -21.46
C VAL A 48 -2.89 1.52 -22.78
N THR A 49 -1.64 1.11 -22.95
CA THR A 49 -0.90 1.30 -24.19
C THR A 49 -0.33 -0.02 -24.68
N GLY A 50 -0.19 -0.15 -25.99
CA GLY A 50 0.37 -1.33 -26.62
C GLY A 50 0.04 -1.42 -28.10
N PRO A 51 0.57 -2.44 -28.79
CA PRO A 51 0.21 -2.74 -30.17
C PRO A 51 -1.27 -3.13 -30.32
N ALA A 52 -1.83 -2.92 -31.51
CA ALA A 52 -3.17 -3.39 -31.84
C ALA A 52 -3.29 -4.92 -31.67
N ASN A 53 -4.48 -5.38 -31.27
CA ASN A 53 -4.77 -6.80 -30.97
C ASN A 53 -4.00 -7.38 -29.76
N GLN A 54 -3.55 -6.53 -28.84
CA GLN A 54 -2.93 -6.93 -27.57
C GLN A 54 -3.73 -6.36 -26.40
N TRP A 55 -3.10 -5.85 -25.33
CA TRP A 55 -3.81 -5.35 -24.14
C TRP A 55 -4.83 -4.26 -24.48
N THR A 56 -4.58 -3.44 -25.50
CA THR A 56 -5.52 -2.43 -25.99
C THR A 56 -6.83 -3.02 -26.53
N SER A 57 -6.86 -4.33 -26.79
CA SER A 57 -8.02 -5.08 -27.27
C SER A 57 -8.66 -5.95 -26.18
N TYR A 58 -8.15 -5.89 -24.94
CA TYR A 58 -8.63 -6.68 -23.81
C TYR A 58 -9.11 -5.78 -22.68
N THR A 59 -10.02 -6.29 -21.86
CA THR A 59 -10.31 -5.67 -20.57
C THR A 59 -9.09 -5.86 -19.69
N VAL A 60 -8.59 -4.78 -19.10
CA VAL A 60 -7.47 -4.80 -18.16
C VAL A 60 -7.98 -4.29 -16.82
N THR A 61 -7.64 -4.96 -15.72
CA THR A 61 -8.13 -4.61 -14.38
C THR A 61 -7.00 -4.66 -13.38
N MET A 62 -6.93 -3.64 -12.53
CA MET A 62 -6.11 -3.60 -11.33
C MET A 62 -7.03 -3.45 -10.12
N SER A 63 -6.94 -4.36 -9.16
CA SER A 63 -7.71 -4.28 -7.90
C SER A 63 -6.80 -4.44 -6.69
N TRP A 64 -7.24 -3.87 -5.57
CA TRP A 64 -6.51 -3.93 -4.31
C TRP A 64 -7.45 -4.18 -3.13
N THR A 65 -6.87 -4.80 -2.11
CA THR A 65 -7.40 -4.88 -0.76
C THR A 65 -6.30 -4.45 0.20
N VAL A 66 -6.61 -3.51 1.08
CA VAL A 66 -5.72 -3.14 2.19
C VAL A 66 -6.44 -3.47 3.49
N ASP A 67 -5.84 -4.36 4.27
CA ASP A 67 -6.30 -4.70 5.60
C ASP A 67 -5.38 -4.02 6.63
N ASP A 68 -5.85 -2.95 7.25
CA ASP A 68 -5.14 -2.24 8.32
C ASP A 68 -5.49 -2.76 9.73
N SER A 69 -6.26 -3.86 9.79
CA SER A 69 -6.58 -4.50 11.05
C SER A 69 -5.33 -5.10 11.68
N VAL A 70 -4.74 -4.35 12.62
CA VAL A 70 -3.53 -4.72 13.37
C VAL A 70 -3.60 -6.15 13.94
N GLN A 71 -4.79 -6.70 14.17
CA GLN A 71 -5.00 -8.05 14.69
C GLN A 71 -4.75 -9.18 13.68
N ASN A 72 -4.80 -8.92 12.38
CA ASN A 72 -4.65 -9.94 11.34
C ASN A 72 -3.21 -10.07 10.81
N SER A 73 -2.28 -9.24 11.30
CA SER A 73 -0.87 -9.35 10.92
C SER A 73 -0.15 -10.41 11.76
N PRO A 74 0.63 -11.32 11.13
CA PRO A 74 1.48 -12.25 11.84
C PRO A 74 2.64 -11.55 12.57
N ASN A 75 2.90 -10.27 12.28
CA ASN A 75 3.96 -9.49 12.91
C ASN A 75 3.46 -8.07 13.25
N PRO A 76 3.40 -7.69 14.54
CA PRO A 76 2.91 -6.37 14.94
C PRO A 76 3.76 -5.20 14.42
N LEU A 77 5.00 -5.45 13.97
CA LEU A 77 5.83 -4.42 13.31
C LEU A 77 5.35 -4.10 11.89
N TYR A 78 4.56 -4.97 11.26
CA TYR A 78 4.04 -4.78 9.90
C TYR A 78 2.52 -4.98 9.91
N PRO A 79 1.76 -4.06 10.54
CA PRO A 79 0.37 -4.29 10.86
C PRO A 79 -0.58 -4.22 9.65
N VAL A 80 -0.13 -3.67 8.52
CA VAL A 80 -0.98 -3.45 7.33
C VAL A 80 -0.67 -4.49 6.27
N LYS A 81 -1.69 -5.21 5.79
CA LYS A 81 -1.57 -6.15 4.66
C LYS A 81 -2.05 -5.48 3.38
N TYR A 82 -1.23 -5.53 2.34
CA TYR A 82 -1.57 -5.08 1.00
C TYR A 82 -1.73 -6.30 0.10
N GLU A 83 -2.84 -6.41 -0.60
CA GLU A 83 -3.10 -7.43 -1.61
C GLU A 83 -3.49 -6.75 -2.91
N TYR A 84 -2.85 -7.14 -4.00
CA TYR A 84 -3.10 -6.62 -5.32
C TYR A 84 -3.43 -7.76 -6.27
N ARG A 85 -4.28 -7.48 -7.26
CA ARG A 85 -4.55 -8.36 -8.39
C ARG A 85 -4.55 -7.56 -9.68
N PHE A 86 -3.66 -7.92 -10.59
CA PHE A 86 -3.54 -7.34 -11.91
C PHE A 86 -3.89 -8.40 -12.95
N GLN A 87 -4.85 -8.12 -13.82
CA GLN A 87 -5.35 -9.10 -14.79
C GLN A 87 -5.74 -8.47 -16.13
N HIS A 88 -5.76 -9.27 -17.19
CA HIS A 88 -6.38 -8.91 -18.45
C HIS A 88 -7.13 -10.08 -19.10
N SER A 89 -8.15 -9.80 -19.91
CA SER A 89 -9.01 -10.85 -20.52
C SER A 89 -8.40 -11.56 -21.74
N GLY A 90 -7.23 -11.13 -22.21
CA GLY A 90 -6.50 -11.79 -23.31
C GLY A 90 -5.79 -13.08 -22.91
N THR A 91 -5.22 -13.78 -23.90
CA THR A 91 -4.52 -15.07 -23.72
C THR A 91 -3.00 -15.00 -23.92
N GLN A 92 -2.48 -13.83 -24.28
CA GLN A 92 -1.07 -13.61 -24.61
C GLN A 92 -0.53 -12.38 -23.87
N TYR A 93 0.79 -12.22 -23.88
CA TYR A 93 1.51 -11.05 -23.34
C TYR A 93 1.34 -10.86 -21.83
N GLY A 94 1.57 -11.95 -21.08
CA GLY A 94 1.54 -11.92 -19.62
C GLY A 94 2.49 -10.90 -18.99
N PHE A 95 2.20 -10.58 -17.74
CA PHE A 95 2.90 -9.59 -16.94
C PHE A 95 4.38 -9.95 -16.77
N SER A 96 5.23 -8.92 -16.85
CA SER A 96 6.65 -9.02 -16.52
C SER A 96 6.95 -8.42 -15.16
N HIS A 97 6.34 -7.27 -14.86
CA HIS A 97 6.48 -6.62 -13.57
C HIS A 97 5.34 -5.61 -13.37
N ILE A 98 5.18 -5.25 -12.10
CA ILE A 98 4.39 -4.11 -11.65
C ILE A 98 5.26 -3.27 -10.70
N ILE A 99 5.07 -1.97 -10.75
CA ILE A 99 5.63 -1.00 -9.84
C ILE A 99 4.46 -0.43 -9.05
N ILE A 100 4.53 -0.51 -7.72
CA ILE A 100 3.62 0.18 -6.81
C ILE A 100 4.41 1.35 -6.23
N GLU A 101 3.86 2.56 -6.33
CA GLU A 101 4.47 3.74 -5.72
C GLU A 101 4.69 3.57 -4.20
N SER A 102 5.72 4.22 -3.68
CA SER A 102 5.99 4.33 -2.25
C SER A 102 6.74 5.63 -1.93
N SER A 103 6.86 5.96 -0.64
CA SER A 103 7.65 7.11 -0.21
C SER A 103 9.11 6.99 -0.63
N THR A 104 9.76 8.12 -0.83
CA THR A 104 11.21 8.19 -1.06
C THR A 104 12.06 7.64 0.09
N ASN A 105 11.51 7.56 1.31
CA ASN A 105 12.17 6.94 2.47
C ASN A 105 11.77 5.46 2.68
N PHE A 106 11.00 4.89 1.77
CA PHE A 106 10.57 3.50 1.83
C PHE A 106 11.74 2.58 1.44
N THR A 107 11.90 1.48 2.19
CA THR A 107 13.00 0.52 2.02
C THR A 107 12.48 -0.91 2.04
N ALA A 108 13.32 -1.88 1.66
CA ALA A 108 12.98 -3.30 1.80
C ALA A 108 12.67 -3.71 3.27
N GLY A 109 13.20 -2.97 4.25
CA GLY A 109 12.90 -3.19 5.67
C GLY A 109 11.49 -2.77 6.09
N ASN A 110 10.73 -2.11 5.22
CA ASN A 110 9.33 -1.74 5.44
C ASN A 110 8.34 -2.80 4.92
N ILE A 111 8.85 -3.95 4.46
CA ILE A 111 8.06 -5.04 3.87
C ILE A 111 8.41 -6.38 4.52
N THR A 112 7.40 -7.22 4.73
CA THR A 112 7.58 -8.65 5.03
C THR A 112 6.50 -9.51 4.39
N GLY A 113 6.70 -10.83 4.41
CA GLY A 113 5.68 -11.80 4.00
C GLY A 113 5.21 -11.68 2.56
N VAL A 114 6.11 -11.31 1.63
CA VAL A 114 5.79 -11.23 0.19
C VAL A 114 5.31 -12.60 -0.29
N SER A 115 4.15 -12.64 -0.93
CA SER A 115 3.53 -13.85 -1.48
C SER A 115 3.02 -13.60 -2.89
N GLY A 116 3.09 -14.61 -3.76
CA GLY A 116 2.64 -14.52 -5.16
C GLY A 116 3.56 -13.69 -6.09
N ALA A 117 4.68 -13.17 -5.59
CA ALA A 117 5.61 -12.34 -6.34
C ALA A 117 7.05 -12.45 -5.84
N ILE A 118 7.99 -12.01 -6.67
CA ILE A 118 9.37 -11.70 -6.30
C ILE A 118 9.47 -10.18 -6.17
N MET A 119 9.87 -9.68 -5.00
CA MET A 119 10.22 -8.27 -4.84
C MET A 119 11.63 -8.04 -5.42
N ASP A 120 11.68 -7.34 -6.55
CA ASP A 120 12.92 -7.11 -7.30
C ASP A 120 13.71 -5.92 -6.75
N SER A 121 13.03 -4.79 -6.50
CA SER A 121 13.70 -3.60 -6.00
C SER A 121 12.76 -2.63 -5.29
N VAL A 122 13.34 -1.82 -4.39
CA VAL A 122 12.70 -0.67 -3.74
C VAL A 122 13.61 0.53 -3.97
N LYS A 123 13.25 1.38 -4.94
CA LYS A 123 14.08 2.51 -5.38
C LYS A 123 13.31 3.44 -6.31
N LEU A 124 13.96 4.51 -6.75
CA LEU A 124 13.50 5.32 -7.88
C LEU A 124 13.41 4.47 -9.15
N GLN A 125 12.20 4.33 -9.68
CA GLN A 125 11.89 3.68 -10.95
C GLN A 125 11.79 4.77 -12.03
N THR A 126 12.66 4.69 -13.03
CA THR A 126 12.75 5.72 -14.05
C THR A 126 12.00 5.35 -15.32
N VAL A 127 11.44 6.30 -16.05
CA VAL A 127 10.77 6.09 -17.35
C VAL A 127 11.70 5.39 -18.34
N LEU A 128 12.97 5.82 -18.41
CA LEU A 128 13.99 5.22 -19.28
C LEU A 128 14.53 3.86 -18.79
N GLY A 129 14.13 3.42 -17.59
CA GLY A 129 14.62 2.21 -16.91
C GLY A 129 13.87 0.94 -17.29
N GLY A 130 13.40 0.84 -18.54
CA GLY A 130 12.55 -0.25 -18.99
C GLY A 130 11.08 -0.10 -18.62
N ASN A 131 10.61 1.12 -18.41
CA ASN A 131 9.21 1.43 -18.09
C ASN A 131 8.62 2.35 -19.18
N PRO A 132 8.54 1.89 -20.45
CA PRO A 132 8.04 2.73 -21.54
C PRO A 132 6.59 3.16 -21.31
N ALA A 133 6.27 4.39 -21.69
CA ALA A 133 4.97 5.02 -21.46
C ALA A 133 4.60 5.18 -19.98
N MET A 134 5.51 4.96 -19.03
CA MET A 134 5.33 5.44 -17.67
C MET A 134 5.35 6.99 -17.69
N PRO A 135 4.34 7.67 -17.14
CA PRO A 135 4.20 9.13 -17.22
C PRO A 135 5.41 9.89 -16.68
N GLU A 136 5.87 9.55 -15.48
CA GLU A 136 7.04 10.15 -14.85
C GLU A 136 7.83 9.16 -13.99
N ASN A 137 8.92 9.62 -13.37
CA ASN A 137 9.70 8.78 -12.46
C ASN A 137 8.98 8.68 -11.12
N VAL A 138 8.90 7.48 -10.57
CA VAL A 138 8.23 7.23 -9.29
C VAL A 138 9.15 6.45 -8.37
N TYR A 139 9.21 6.81 -7.09
CA TYR A 139 9.86 5.94 -6.12
C TYR A 139 8.90 4.80 -5.79
N GLY A 140 9.34 3.55 -5.94
CA GLY A 140 8.40 2.46 -5.86
C GLY A 140 9.02 1.08 -5.70
N ILE A 141 8.15 0.14 -5.37
CA ILE A 141 8.45 -1.26 -5.17
C ILE A 141 8.16 -1.99 -6.47
N ARG A 142 9.18 -2.62 -7.07
CA ARG A 142 9.03 -3.45 -8.26
C ARG A 142 8.80 -4.90 -7.84
N PHE A 143 7.69 -5.47 -8.30
CA PHE A 143 7.40 -6.89 -8.16
C PHE A 143 7.41 -7.56 -9.53
N ASN A 144 7.86 -8.80 -9.56
CA ASN A 144 7.82 -9.69 -10.73
C ASN A 144 6.95 -10.92 -10.39
N PRO A 145 6.20 -11.48 -11.34
CA PRO A 145 5.49 -12.73 -11.11
C PRO A 145 6.49 -13.89 -10.91
N LEU A 146 6.06 -14.92 -10.17
CA LEU A 146 6.88 -16.11 -9.89
C LEU A 146 7.18 -16.93 -11.15
N THR A 147 6.33 -16.82 -12.16
CA THR A 147 6.44 -17.51 -13.44
C THR A 147 6.14 -16.54 -14.58
N SER A 148 6.61 -16.84 -15.79
CA SER A 148 6.31 -16.05 -16.99
C SER A 148 4.92 -16.35 -17.55
N GLY A 149 4.33 -15.39 -18.26
CA GLY A 149 3.08 -15.60 -19.00
C GLY A 149 1.83 -15.51 -18.13
N VAL A 150 1.95 -15.03 -16.90
CA VAL A 150 0.80 -14.81 -16.00
C VAL A 150 -0.05 -13.66 -16.54
N ILE A 151 -1.35 -13.90 -16.75
CA ILE A 151 -2.33 -12.94 -17.26
C ILE A 151 -3.38 -12.54 -16.21
N ASP A 152 -3.37 -13.25 -15.07
CA ASP A 152 -4.16 -12.99 -13.87
C ASP A 152 -3.22 -13.22 -12.68
N TRP A 153 -2.74 -12.12 -12.11
CA TRP A 153 -1.65 -12.12 -11.14
C TRP A 153 -2.10 -11.48 -9.84
N SER A 154 -2.18 -12.30 -8.79
CA SER A 154 -2.39 -11.84 -7.42
C SER A 154 -1.11 -11.96 -6.61
N PHE A 155 -0.81 -10.92 -5.83
CA PHE A 155 0.32 -10.92 -4.89
C PHE A 155 -0.01 -10.07 -3.66
N SER A 156 0.73 -10.30 -2.58
CA SER A 156 0.52 -9.60 -1.32
C SER A 156 1.79 -9.45 -0.51
N PHE A 157 1.76 -8.52 0.44
CA PHE A 157 2.81 -8.32 1.43
C PHE A 157 2.27 -7.58 2.66
N TYR A 158 3.04 -7.58 3.73
CA TYR A 158 2.77 -6.79 4.94
C TYR A 158 3.73 -5.60 5.00
N SER A 159 3.27 -4.46 5.49
CA SER A 159 4.07 -3.25 5.67
C SER A 159 3.87 -2.59 7.02
N ASP A 160 4.89 -1.86 7.46
CA ASP A 160 4.86 -0.94 8.60
C ASP A 160 4.32 0.45 8.22
N ARG A 161 3.86 0.62 6.98
CA ARG A 161 3.29 1.87 6.47
C ARG A 161 1.78 1.79 6.29
N LEU A 162 1.11 2.87 6.71
CA LEU A 162 -0.29 3.14 6.48
C LEU A 162 -0.57 3.39 4.99
N PRO A 163 -1.80 3.04 4.54
CA PRO A 163 -2.19 3.28 3.16
C PRO A 163 -2.40 4.76 2.91
N VAL A 164 -2.01 5.19 1.71
CA VAL A 164 -2.36 6.48 1.12
C VAL A 164 -2.69 6.26 -0.35
N TRP A 165 -3.27 7.27 -1.00
CA TRP A 165 -3.47 7.23 -2.45
C TRP A 165 -2.14 7.39 -3.19
N GLY A 166 -1.99 6.69 -4.30
CA GLY A 166 -0.84 6.83 -5.20
C GLY A 166 -0.98 5.98 -6.45
N ASP A 167 0.13 5.80 -7.14
CA ASP A 167 0.16 5.27 -8.50
C ASP A 167 0.66 3.84 -8.61
N PHE A 168 0.39 3.25 -9.78
CA PHE A 168 1.04 2.04 -10.22
C PHE A 168 1.39 2.06 -11.71
N TYR A 169 2.35 1.22 -12.08
CA TYR A 169 2.68 0.94 -13.46
C TYR A 169 2.89 -0.56 -13.67
N GLY A 170 2.17 -1.16 -14.60
CA GLY A 170 2.30 -2.56 -14.99
C GLY A 170 2.73 -2.71 -16.44
N ARG A 171 3.51 -3.76 -16.74
CA ARG A 171 4.03 -4.01 -18.10
C ARG A 171 4.13 -5.51 -18.43
N CYS A 172 4.07 -5.85 -19.72
CA CYS A 172 4.35 -7.19 -20.24
C CYS A 172 5.84 -7.46 -20.57
N GLY A 173 6.17 -8.74 -20.78
CA GLY A 173 7.53 -9.22 -21.11
C GLY A 173 8.08 -8.88 -22.51
N GLY A 174 7.34 -8.16 -23.36
CA GLY A 174 7.87 -7.61 -24.61
C GLY A 174 7.89 -8.53 -25.85
N ALA A 175 7.58 -9.82 -25.73
CA ALA A 175 7.47 -10.71 -26.89
C ALA A 175 6.31 -10.24 -27.76
N GLY A 176 6.55 -9.67 -28.95
CA GLY A 176 5.51 -9.13 -29.84
C GLY A 176 5.14 -7.65 -29.64
N GLY A 177 5.86 -6.94 -28.77
CA GLY A 177 5.63 -5.53 -28.45
C GLY A 177 5.46 -5.29 -26.96
N ILE A 178 5.49 -4.02 -26.55
CA ILE A 178 5.42 -3.66 -25.13
C ILE A 178 4.02 -3.13 -24.84
N ASN A 179 3.31 -3.84 -23.98
CA ASN A 179 2.07 -3.39 -23.38
C ASN A 179 2.37 -2.80 -22.01
N SER A 180 1.66 -1.74 -21.66
CA SER A 180 1.66 -1.18 -20.32
C SER A 180 0.26 -0.76 -19.90
N ALA A 181 0.03 -0.74 -18.59
CA ALA A 181 -1.15 -0.17 -17.99
C ALA A 181 -0.75 0.57 -16.72
N TYR A 182 -1.40 1.69 -16.47
CA TYR A 182 -1.24 2.49 -15.26
C TYR A 182 -2.57 3.17 -14.95
N ASN A 183 -2.75 3.61 -13.71
CA ASN A 183 -3.97 4.30 -13.34
C ASN A 183 -4.09 5.64 -14.07
N GLN A 184 -5.30 6.06 -14.41
CA GLN A 184 -5.51 7.29 -15.18
C GLN A 184 -5.11 8.56 -14.41
N GLY A 185 -5.07 8.48 -13.08
CA GLY A 185 -4.55 9.53 -12.20
C GLY A 185 -3.09 9.83 -12.49
N PHE A 186 -2.29 8.78 -12.74
CA PHE A 186 -0.85 8.88 -12.95
C PHE A 186 -0.52 9.73 -14.17
N THR A 187 -0.12 10.98 -13.92
CA THR A 187 0.17 11.99 -14.96
C THR A 187 1.58 12.55 -14.81
N ILE A 188 1.94 13.56 -15.60
CA ILE A 188 3.23 14.25 -15.47
C ILE A 188 3.06 15.36 -14.42
N SER A 189 3.96 15.40 -13.44
CA SER A 189 3.89 16.31 -12.29
C SER A 189 2.65 16.06 -11.45
N ASP A 190 2.40 14.78 -11.20
CA ASP A 190 1.25 14.31 -10.43
C ASP A 190 1.33 14.73 -8.96
N VAL A 191 0.15 14.84 -8.34
CA VAL A 191 -0.02 15.08 -6.91
C VAL A 191 -1.06 14.12 -6.37
N ASP A 192 -0.60 13.15 -5.58
CA ASP A 192 -1.44 12.19 -4.88
C ASP A 192 -2.56 12.86 -4.08
N PRO A 193 -3.80 12.32 -4.12
CA PRO A 193 -4.89 12.79 -3.28
C PRO A 193 -4.57 12.70 -1.79
N THR A 194 -4.82 13.80 -1.06
CA THR A 194 -4.64 13.85 0.40
C THR A 194 -5.85 13.35 1.19
N ALA A 195 -6.84 12.77 0.50
CA ALA A 195 -8.02 12.20 1.13
C ALA A 195 -7.65 11.00 2.00
N ALA A 196 -8.36 10.80 3.12
CA ALA A 196 -8.15 9.61 3.94
C ALA A 196 -8.42 8.33 3.12
N PRO A 197 -7.75 7.21 3.43
CA PRO A 197 -8.03 5.92 2.79
C PRO A 197 -9.51 5.54 2.92
N SER A 198 -10.08 5.06 1.82
CA SER A 198 -11.48 4.65 1.74
C SER A 198 -11.66 3.57 0.68
N ASN A 199 -12.83 2.93 0.64
CA ASN A 199 -13.20 2.07 -0.47
C ASN A 199 -13.33 2.87 -1.77
N GLY A 200 -13.12 2.18 -2.89
CA GLY A 200 -13.13 2.76 -4.23
C GLY A 200 -11.77 3.36 -4.59
N SER A 201 -11.80 4.33 -5.50
CA SER A 201 -10.63 5.08 -5.93
C SER A 201 -10.91 6.58 -5.81
N VAL A 202 -9.90 7.35 -5.42
CA VAL A 202 -9.94 8.81 -5.45
C VAL A 202 -9.08 9.29 -6.61
N ALA A 203 -9.66 10.09 -7.50
CA ALA A 203 -8.97 10.63 -8.68
C ALA A 203 -8.22 9.55 -9.50
N ASN A 204 -8.78 8.34 -9.61
CA ASN A 204 -8.14 7.20 -10.27
C ASN A 204 -6.76 6.86 -9.68
N HIS A 205 -6.58 6.93 -8.37
CA HIS A 205 -5.40 6.42 -7.67
C HIS A 205 -5.74 5.12 -6.93
N ILE A 206 -4.71 4.33 -6.61
CA ILE A 206 -4.82 3.11 -5.82
C ILE A 206 -4.29 3.33 -4.40
N LEU A 207 -4.59 2.43 -3.47
CA LEU A 207 -3.95 2.48 -2.15
C LEU A 207 -2.55 1.86 -2.21
N ARG A 208 -1.56 2.58 -1.67
CA ARG A 208 -0.15 2.19 -1.62
C ARG A 208 0.47 2.51 -0.25
N PRO A 209 1.61 1.88 0.13
CA PRO A 209 2.24 2.13 1.41
C PRO A 209 3.05 3.43 1.41
N ASP A 210 2.90 4.26 2.45
CA ASP A 210 3.66 5.51 2.58
C ASP A 210 4.00 5.94 4.01
N THR A 211 2.96 6.24 4.79
CA THR A 211 3.11 6.95 6.07
C THR A 211 3.48 5.95 7.16
N VAL A 212 4.47 6.28 7.99
CA VAL A 212 4.87 5.39 9.12
C VAL A 212 3.70 5.21 10.08
N VAL A 213 3.41 3.97 10.45
CA VAL A 213 2.49 3.69 11.56
C VAL A 213 3.15 4.18 12.85
N PRO A 214 2.56 5.15 13.59
CA PRO A 214 3.11 5.55 14.88
C PRO A 214 3.24 4.33 15.79
N GLU A 215 4.42 4.11 16.36
CA GLU A 215 4.63 3.01 17.31
C GLU A 215 3.53 3.06 18.38
N PRO A 216 2.88 1.93 18.73
CA PRO A 216 1.82 1.94 19.71
C PRO A 216 2.31 2.63 20.98
N ALA A 217 1.61 3.68 21.43
CA ALA A 217 1.98 4.43 22.64
C ALA A 217 2.16 3.55 23.89
N ALA A 218 1.64 2.32 23.85
CA ALA A 218 1.91 1.26 24.81
C ALA A 218 3.42 0.96 24.97
N MET A 219 4.23 0.99 23.90
CA MET A 219 5.69 0.76 23.99
C MET A 219 6.40 1.88 24.76
N ALA A 220 6.01 3.12 24.53
CA ALA A 220 6.48 4.25 25.32
C ALA A 220 6.06 4.11 26.80
N LEU A 221 4.83 3.64 27.04
CA LEU A 221 4.33 3.39 28.40
C LEU A 221 5.06 2.22 29.10
N PHE A 222 5.41 1.15 28.38
CA PHE A 222 6.23 0.05 28.90
C PHE A 222 7.64 0.52 29.27
N GLY A 223 8.26 1.37 28.46
CA GLY A 223 9.55 1.99 28.77
C GLY A 223 9.49 2.85 30.04
N LEU A 224 8.47 3.68 30.17
CA LEU A 224 8.26 4.51 31.37
C LEU A 224 7.92 3.66 32.61
N GLY A 225 7.11 2.61 32.45
CA GLY A 225 6.77 1.67 33.52
C GLY A 225 8.00 0.91 34.05
N GLY A 226 8.89 0.45 33.15
CA GLY A 226 10.15 -0.20 33.54
C GLY A 226 11.10 0.72 34.30
N LEU A 227 11.18 2.00 33.93
CA LEU A 227 11.98 3.01 34.63
C LEU A 227 11.43 3.32 36.05
N LEU A 228 10.11 3.37 36.20
CA LEU A 228 9.48 3.59 37.50
C LEU A 228 9.66 2.40 38.45
N LEU A 229 9.60 1.17 37.93
CA LEU A 229 9.81 -0.06 38.71
C LEU A 229 11.29 -0.28 39.08
N SER A 230 12.23 0.07 38.21
CA SER A 230 13.67 -0.03 38.49
C SER A 230 14.13 0.98 39.54
N ARG A 231 13.49 2.16 39.64
CA ARG A 231 13.74 3.12 40.74
C ARG A 231 13.30 2.63 42.11
N LYS A 232 12.24 1.81 42.20
CA LYS A 232 11.78 1.24 43.48
C LYS A 232 12.62 0.09 44.01
N ARG A 233 13.51 -0.49 43.20
CA ARG A 233 14.42 -1.58 43.63
C ARG A 233 15.71 -1.10 44.31
N LYS A 234 15.93 0.22 44.40
CA LYS A 234 17.09 0.83 45.09
C LYS A 234 16.72 1.50 46.43
N ALA A 235 15.67 1.01 47.10
CA ALA A 235 15.31 1.41 48.46
C ALA A 235 15.36 0.20 49.39
#